data_AF-A0A9W6UC54-F1
#
_entry.id   AF-A0A9W6UC54-F1
#
_cell.length_a   1.000
_cell.length_b   1.000
_cell.length_c   1.000
_cell.angle_alpha   90.00
_cell.angle_beta   90.00
_cell.angle_gamma   90.00
#
_symmetry.space_group_name_H-M   'P 1'
#
loop_
_entity.id
_entity.type
_entity.pdbx_description
1 polymer ?
#
loop_
_entity_poly.entity_id
_entity_poly.type
_entity_poly.pdbx_seq_one_letter_code
_entity_poly.pdbx_strand_id
1 'polypeptide(L)'
;MERMAAQMERDLRSKYSHLMVKWYEAVDWKEPLIVGLLSFHAALLATLFLTRKRLYTQFALFVLIIMLVVATEALNKWARANWRLVASQRYFDEQGVFMGIFYAGPLLAAGFFQLLLSLKNMVDMVVIVKRAEYRQQLKHKKDK
;
A
#
# COMPACT_ATOMS: atom_id res chain seq x y z
N MET A 1 11.17 30.50 16.10
CA MET A 1 10.59 29.20 15.71
C MET A 1 10.65 28.99 14.19
N GLU A 2 10.07 29.87 13.37
CA GLU A 2 10.04 29.70 11.90
C GLU A 2 11.43 29.69 11.21
N ARG A 3 12.35 30.55 11.63
CA ARG A 3 13.73 30.57 11.08
C ARG A 3 14.50 29.29 11.39
N MET A 4 14.25 28.68 12.55
CA MET A 4 14.87 27.42 12.97
C MET A 4 14.31 26.24 12.17
N ALA A 5 12.99 26.22 11.94
CA ALA A 5 12.35 25.22 11.08
C ALA A 5 12.86 25.28 9.64
N ALA A 6 12.96 26.48 9.05
CA ALA A 6 13.46 26.67 7.69
C ALA A 6 14.96 26.35 7.55
N GLN A 7 15.75 26.53 8.62
CA GLN A 7 17.17 26.18 8.63
C GLN A 7 17.36 24.66 8.79
N MET A 8 16.57 24.02 9.65
CA MET A 8 16.53 22.57 9.81
C MET A 8 16.05 21.87 8.52
N GLU A 9 15.03 22.39 7.85
CA GLU A 9 14.55 21.88 6.56
C GLU A 9 15.64 21.95 5.48
N ARG A 10 16.37 23.07 5.40
CA ARG A 10 17.48 23.23 4.44
C ARG A 10 18.62 22.27 4.73
N ASP A 11 18.99 22.10 5.99
CA ASP A 11 20.04 21.17 6.41
C ASP A 11 19.66 19.72 6.16
N LEU A 12 18.43 19.33 6.48
CA LEU A 12 17.89 18.01 6.16
C LEU A 12 17.88 17.79 4.65
N ARG A 13 17.36 18.74 3.87
CA ARG A 13 17.29 18.63 2.41
C ARG A 13 18.68 18.49 1.79
N SER A 14 19.67 19.26 2.25
CA SER A 14 21.05 19.14 1.78
C SER A 14 21.67 17.79 2.15
N LYS A 15 21.47 17.34 3.39
CA LYS A 15 22.07 16.12 3.92
C LYS A 15 21.43 14.83 3.40
N TYR A 16 20.14 14.84 3.06
CA TYR A 16 19.45 13.66 2.53
C TYR A 16 19.33 13.64 1.01
N SER A 17 19.33 14.79 0.32
CA SER A 17 19.21 14.83 -1.15
C SER A 17 20.32 14.04 -1.84
N HIS A 18 21.57 14.22 -1.43
CA HIS A 18 22.69 13.52 -2.03
C HIS A 18 22.71 12.02 -1.73
N LEU A 19 22.19 11.60 -0.56
CA LEU A 19 22.08 10.19 -0.18
C LEU A 19 20.98 9.49 -0.99
N MET A 20 19.82 10.13 -1.15
CA MET A 20 18.70 9.58 -1.91
C MET A 20 19.02 9.45 -3.40
N VAL A 21 19.70 10.44 -3.99
CA VAL A 21 20.11 10.39 -5.41
C VAL A 21 21.14 9.27 -5.63
N LYS A 22 22.16 9.16 -4.77
CA LYS A 22 23.14 8.06 -4.87
C LYS A 22 22.51 6.69 -4.69
N TRP A 23 21.53 6.55 -3.80
CA TRP A 23 20.81 5.29 -3.60
C TRP A 23 19.96 4.94 -4.82
N TYR A 24 19.26 5.92 -5.40
CA TYR A 24 18.47 5.74 -6.62
C TYR A 24 19.32 5.30 -7.82
N GLU A 25 20.52 5.88 -7.99
CA GLU A 25 21.46 5.50 -9.05
C GLU A 25 22.08 4.11 -8.83
N ALA A 26 22.25 3.69 -7.58
CA ALA A 26 22.76 2.35 -7.25
C ALA A 26 21.73 1.24 -7.46
N VAL A 27 20.43 1.60 -7.53
CA VAL A 27 19.35 0.68 -7.83
C VAL A 27 19.30 0.43 -9.33
N ASP A 28 19.50 -0.83 -9.73
CA ASP A 28 19.35 -1.22 -11.14
C ASP A 28 17.87 -1.43 -11.48
N TRP A 29 17.27 -0.45 -12.14
CA TRP A 29 15.86 -0.46 -12.56
C TRP A 29 15.53 -1.58 -13.56
N LYS A 30 16.53 -2.22 -14.18
CA LYS A 30 16.32 -3.38 -15.06
C LYS A 30 16.40 -4.71 -14.34
N GLU A 31 16.66 -4.71 -13.04
CA GLU A 31 16.76 -5.94 -12.30
C GLU A 31 15.41 -6.69 -12.27
N PRO A 32 15.40 -8.00 -12.58
CA PRO A 32 14.17 -8.80 -12.59
C PRO A 32 13.38 -8.75 -11.29
N LEU A 33 14.05 -8.67 -10.13
CA LEU A 33 13.42 -8.56 -8.82
C LEU A 33 12.57 -7.30 -8.72
N ILE A 34 13.14 -6.15 -9.07
CA ILE A 34 12.48 -4.84 -8.93
C ILE A 34 11.35 -4.74 -9.94
N VAL A 35 11.58 -5.14 -11.19
CA VAL A 35 10.53 -5.18 -12.22
C VAL A 35 9.38 -6.10 -11.82
N GLY A 36 9.70 -7.29 -11.28
CA GLY A 36 8.71 -8.22 -10.76
C GLY A 36 7.90 -7.63 -9.61
N LEU A 37 8.55 -6.93 -8.69
CA LEU A 37 7.90 -6.30 -7.54
C LEU A 37 7.01 -5.12 -7.94
N LEU A 38 7.45 -4.28 -8.87
CA LEU A 38 6.61 -3.21 -9.45
C LEU A 38 5.40 -3.79 -10.18
N SER A 39 5.60 -4.85 -10.96
CA SER A 39 4.53 -5.55 -11.69
C SER A 39 3.51 -6.17 -10.73
N PHE A 40 3.99 -6.76 -9.62
CA PHE A 40 3.14 -7.28 -8.55
C PHE A 40 2.26 -6.18 -7.94
N HIS A 41 2.82 -5.01 -7.62
CA HIS A 41 2.03 -3.90 -7.06
C HIS A 41 1.01 -3.36 -8.06
N ALA A 42 1.38 -3.24 -9.34
CA ALA A 42 0.45 -2.83 -10.39
C ALA A 42 -0.72 -3.83 -10.53
N ALA A 43 -0.42 -5.13 -10.52
CA ALA A 43 -1.44 -6.19 -10.56
C ALA A 43 -2.33 -6.19 -9.31
N LEU A 44 -1.75 -5.96 -8.12
CA LEU A 44 -2.49 -5.84 -6.87
C LEU A 44 -3.46 -4.66 -6.91
N LEU A 45 -2.99 -3.47 -7.30
CA LEU A 45 -3.83 -2.27 -7.44
C LEU A 45 -4.94 -2.46 -8.48
N ALA A 46 -4.63 -3.06 -9.63
CA ALA A 46 -5.62 -3.39 -10.64
C ALA A 46 -6.68 -4.35 -10.08
N THR A 47 -6.26 -5.39 -9.35
CA THR A 47 -7.17 -6.35 -8.71
C THR A 47 -8.06 -5.67 -7.66
N LEU A 48 -7.49 -4.80 -6.82
CA LEU A 48 -8.25 -4.01 -5.84
C LEU A 48 -9.31 -3.14 -6.52
N PHE A 49 -8.95 -2.46 -7.60
CA PHE A 49 -9.86 -1.60 -8.35
C PHE A 49 -10.97 -2.40 -9.05
N LEU A 50 -10.62 -3.48 -9.75
CA LEU A 50 -11.58 -4.31 -10.49
C LEU A 50 -12.56 -5.03 -9.56
N THR A 51 -12.10 -5.47 -8.39
CA THR A 51 -12.94 -6.19 -7.42
C THR A 51 -13.62 -5.28 -6.40
N ARG A 52 -13.53 -3.94 -6.54
CA ARG A 52 -14.00 -2.93 -5.57
C ARG A 52 -15.46 -3.05 -5.13
N LYS A 53 -16.32 -3.74 -5.88
CA LYS A 53 -17.75 -3.95 -5.53
C LYS A 53 -18.02 -5.29 -4.85
N ARG A 54 -17.02 -6.17 -4.71
CA ARG A 54 -17.14 -7.51 -4.13
C ARG A 54 -16.60 -7.53 -2.70
N LEU A 55 -17.47 -7.42 -1.71
CA LEU A 55 -17.09 -7.27 -0.29
C LEU A 55 -16.19 -8.40 0.23
N TYR A 56 -16.56 -9.67 -0.01
CA TYR A 56 -15.76 -10.80 0.46
C TYR A 56 -14.36 -10.85 -0.17
N THR A 57 -14.25 -10.54 -1.47
CA THR A 57 -12.96 -10.46 -2.16
C THR A 57 -12.10 -9.34 -1.61
N GLN A 58 -12.69 -8.16 -1.38
CA GLN A 58 -11.98 -7.03 -0.77
C GLN A 58 -11.49 -7.39 0.64
N PHE A 59 -12.32 -8.02 1.47
CA PHE A 59 -11.91 -8.47 2.79
C PHE A 59 -10.72 -9.44 2.73
N ALA A 60 -10.78 -10.45 1.84
CA ALA A 60 -9.68 -11.38 1.65
C ALA A 60 -8.38 -10.69 1.20
N LEU A 61 -8.48 -9.74 0.25
CA LEU A 61 -7.32 -8.95 -0.21
C LEU A 61 -6.75 -8.06 0.91
N PHE A 62 -7.59 -7.50 1.77
CA PHE A 62 -7.14 -6.70 2.90
C PHE A 62 -6.34 -7.54 3.90
N VAL A 63 -6.85 -8.72 4.25
CA VAL A 63 -6.15 -9.68 5.12
C VAL A 63 -4.84 -10.12 4.48
N LEU A 64 -4.83 -10.39 3.16
CA LEU A 64 -3.61 -10.71 2.42
C LEU A 64 -2.57 -9.59 2.52
N ILE A 65 -2.95 -8.33 2.29
CA ILE A 65 -2.03 -7.18 2.40
C ILE A 65 -1.45 -7.09 3.81
N ILE A 66 -2.27 -7.25 4.85
CA ILE A 66 -1.79 -7.25 6.24
C ILE A 66 -0.77 -8.37 6.46
N MET A 67 -1.07 -9.61 6.03
CA MET A 67 -0.15 -10.73 6.17
C MET A 67 1.17 -10.47 5.46
N LEU A 68 1.14 -9.92 4.25
CA LEU A 68 2.35 -9.57 3.49
C LEU A 68 3.16 -8.48 4.21
N VAL A 69 2.52 -7.43 4.72
CA VAL A 69 3.18 -6.37 5.50
C VAL A 69 3.84 -6.93 6.75
N VAL A 70 3.14 -7.78 7.52
CA VAL A 70 3.69 -8.42 8.72
C VAL A 70 4.88 -9.34 8.37
N ALA A 71 4.81 -10.03 7.23
CA ALA A 71 5.89 -10.90 6.77
C ALA A 71 7.14 -10.14 6.27
N THR A 72 7.08 -8.82 6.09
CA THR A 72 8.18 -8.01 5.51
C THR A 72 9.51 -8.25 6.21
N GLU A 73 9.55 -8.18 7.55
CA GLU A 73 10.81 -8.32 8.29
C GLU A 73 11.40 -9.72 8.13
N ALA A 74 10.56 -10.76 8.25
CA ALA A 74 10.98 -12.15 8.09
C ALA A 74 11.51 -12.43 6.67
N LEU A 75 10.80 -11.94 5.65
CA LEU A 75 11.23 -12.04 4.26
C LEU A 75 12.54 -11.29 4.03
N ASN A 76 12.69 -10.08 4.57
CA ASN A 76 13.92 -9.31 4.48
C ASN A 76 15.11 -10.07 5.08
N LYS A 77 14.93 -10.64 6.28
CA LYS A 77 15.98 -11.40 6.98
C LYS A 77 16.40 -12.64 6.21
N TRP A 78 15.42 -13.36 5.65
CA TRP A 78 15.67 -14.54 4.82
C TRP A 78 16.35 -14.18 3.49
N ALA A 79 15.85 -13.16 2.80
CA ALA A 79 16.39 -12.71 1.52
C ALA A 79 17.79 -12.12 1.66
N ARG A 80 18.11 -11.49 2.79
CA ARG A 80 19.47 -11.06 3.12
C ARG A 80 20.45 -12.23 3.24
N ALA A 81 20.04 -13.33 3.88
CA ALA A 81 20.87 -14.53 3.98
C ALA A 81 21.02 -15.25 2.63
N ASN A 82 20.00 -15.18 1.77
CA ASN A 82 19.90 -15.91 0.51
C ASN A 82 19.89 -15.01 -0.73
N TRP A 83 20.52 -13.84 -0.66
CA TRP A 83 20.36 -12.77 -1.67
C TRP A 83 20.66 -13.23 -3.09
N ARG A 84 21.63 -14.15 -3.28
CA ARG A 84 22.01 -14.69 -4.60
C ARG A 84 20.90 -15.49 -5.30
N LEU A 85 19.91 -15.99 -4.54
CA LEU A 85 18.76 -16.70 -5.11
C LEU A 85 17.68 -15.74 -5.62
N VAL A 86 17.66 -14.51 -5.10
CA VAL A 86 16.54 -13.56 -5.29
C VAL A 86 16.95 -12.37 -6.15
N ALA A 87 18.21 -11.95 -6.07
CA ALA A 87 18.73 -10.71 -6.62
C ALA A 87 20.12 -10.90 -7.22
N SER A 88 20.49 -10.04 -8.16
CA SER A 88 21.85 -9.99 -8.70
C SER A 88 22.84 -9.33 -7.72
N GLN A 89 22.34 -8.53 -6.77
CA GLN A 89 23.14 -7.84 -5.76
C GLN A 89 22.46 -7.80 -4.37
N ARG A 90 23.17 -7.33 -3.36
CA ARG A 90 22.74 -7.33 -1.95
C ARG A 90 21.84 -6.13 -1.63
N TYR A 91 20.57 -6.19 -2.01
CA TYR A 91 19.60 -5.15 -1.65
C TYR A 91 19.10 -5.20 -0.22
N PHE A 92 19.00 -6.41 0.34
CA PHE A 92 18.38 -6.61 1.64
C PHE A 92 19.37 -6.27 2.76
N ASP A 93 18.99 -5.32 3.61
CA ASP A 93 19.81 -4.77 4.68
C ASP A 93 19.19 -4.99 6.07
N GLU A 94 19.93 -4.75 7.15
CA GLU A 94 19.42 -4.95 8.51
C GLU A 94 18.27 -4.02 8.88
N GLN A 95 18.26 -2.80 8.33
CA GLN A 95 17.25 -1.78 8.58
C GLN A 95 16.01 -1.98 7.70
N GLY A 96 16.12 -2.80 6.66
CA GLY A 96 15.04 -3.14 5.74
C GLY A 96 14.66 -1.99 4.82
N VAL A 97 15.58 -1.08 4.47
CA VAL A 97 15.28 0.10 3.66
C VAL A 97 14.73 -0.30 2.30
N PHE A 98 15.36 -1.27 1.62
CA PHE A 98 14.88 -1.75 0.33
C PHE A 98 13.46 -2.33 0.43
N MET A 99 13.22 -3.23 1.38
CA MET A 99 11.90 -3.83 1.61
C MET A 99 10.88 -2.78 2.05
N GLY A 100 11.28 -1.75 2.78
CA GLY A 100 10.43 -0.61 3.13
C GLY A 100 9.97 0.15 1.90
N ILE A 101 10.89 0.48 0.98
CA ILE A 101 10.59 1.31 -0.20
C ILE A 101 9.86 0.53 -1.28
N PHE A 102 10.32 -0.69 -1.59
CA PHE A 102 9.80 -1.44 -2.74
C PHE A 102 8.74 -2.47 -2.37
N TYR A 103 8.60 -2.88 -1.10
CA TYR A 103 7.64 -3.92 -0.71
C TYR A 103 6.58 -3.39 0.25
N ALA A 104 6.94 -3.06 1.49
CA ALA A 104 6.00 -2.66 2.54
C ALA A 104 5.34 -1.30 2.26
N GLY A 105 6.09 -0.30 1.80
CA GLY A 105 5.58 1.04 1.51
C GLY A 105 4.44 1.04 0.49
N PRO A 106 4.65 0.46 -0.72
CA PRO A 106 3.58 0.33 -1.71
C PRO A 106 2.41 -0.54 -1.22
N LEU A 107 2.66 -1.61 -0.45
CA LEU A 107 1.59 -2.42 0.16
C LEU A 107 0.73 -1.61 1.13
N LEU A 108 1.35 -0.81 2.00
CA LEU A 108 0.64 0.08 2.93
C LEU A 108 -0.17 1.14 2.17
N ALA A 109 0.40 1.72 1.12
CA ALA A 109 -0.32 2.66 0.26
C ALA A 109 -1.53 2.00 -0.44
N ALA A 110 -1.37 0.76 -0.94
CA ALA A 110 -2.45 -0.01 -1.53
C ALA A 110 -3.53 -0.35 -0.49
N GLY A 111 -3.15 -0.75 0.72
CA GLY A 111 -4.06 -0.99 1.83
C GLY A 111 -4.83 0.27 2.23
N PHE A 112 -4.17 1.42 2.30
CA PHE A 112 -4.82 2.70 2.57
C PHE A 112 -5.81 3.07 1.46
N PHE A 113 -5.43 2.93 0.19
CA PHE A 113 -6.33 3.15 -0.95
C PHE A 113 -7.55 2.23 -0.88
N GLN A 114 -7.35 0.96 -0.53
CA GLN A 114 -8.42 0.00 -0.34
C GLN A 114 -9.38 0.41 0.80
N LEU A 115 -8.85 0.94 1.91
CA LEU A 115 -9.68 1.46 3.00
C LEU A 115 -10.57 2.61 2.54
N LEU A 116 -10.04 3.55 1.74
CA LEU A 116 -10.83 4.65 1.17
C LEU A 116 -11.97 4.13 0.26
N LEU A 117 -11.68 3.16 -0.60
CA LEU A 117 -12.70 2.52 -1.45
C LEU A 117 -13.78 1.83 -0.61
N SER A 118 -13.36 1.10 0.43
CA SER A 118 -14.25 0.36 1.31
C SER A 118 -15.17 1.30 2.10
N LEU A 119 -14.63 2.41 2.60
CA LEU A 119 -15.40 3.44 3.29
C LEU A 119 -16.47 4.05 2.38
N LYS A 120 -16.10 4.40 1.13
CA LYS A 120 -17.05 4.91 0.13
C LYS A 120 -18.18 3.91 -0.10
N ASN A 121 -17.84 2.63 -0.31
CA ASN A 121 -18.84 1.59 -0.53
C ASN A 121 -19.76 1.39 0.68
N MET A 122 -19.24 1.48 1.90
CA MET A 122 -20.06 1.42 3.12
C MET A 122 -21.06 2.56 3.19
N VAL A 123 -20.63 3.80 2.92
CA VAL A 123 -21.53 4.96 2.87
C VAL A 123 -22.64 4.76 1.82
N ASP A 124 -22.27 4.32 0.60
CA ASP A 124 -23.22 4.05 -0.46
C ASP A 124 -24.26 2.98 -0.03
N MET A 125 -23.81 1.89 0.61
CA MET A 125 -24.70 0.83 1.11
C MET A 125 -25.65 1.33 2.19
N VAL A 126 -25.16 2.10 3.17
CA VAL A 126 -26.00 2.67 4.24
C VAL A 126 -27.09 3.58 3.64
N VAL A 127 -26.73 4.42 2.67
CA VAL A 127 -27.69 5.29 1.99
C VAL A 127 -28.75 4.48 1.22
N ILE A 128 -28.35 3.41 0.53
CA ILE A 128 -29.27 2.54 -0.21
C ILE A 128 -30.25 1.85 0.75
N VAL A 129 -29.75 1.28 1.85
CA VAL A 129 -30.59 0.62 2.86
C VAL A 129 -31.57 1.61 3.47
N LYS A 130 -31.11 2.80 3.88
CA LYS A 130 -31.99 3.83 4.45
C LYS A 130 -33.08 4.29 3.48
N ARG A 131 -32.75 4.44 2.19
CA ARG A 131 -33.74 4.76 1.16
C ARG A 131 -34.75 3.63 0.96
N ALA A 132 -34.32 2.37 1.05
CA ALA A 132 -35.21 1.22 0.95
C ALA A 132 -36.17 1.13 2.15
N GLU A 133 -35.66 1.29 3.37
CA GLU A 133 -36.46 1.35 4.60
C GLU A 133 -37.54 2.44 4.52
N TYR A 134 -37.16 3.66 4.12
CA TYR A 134 -38.09 4.78 4.00
C TYR A 134 -39.21 4.50 2.98
N ARG A 135 -38.88 3.87 1.83
CA ARG A 135 -39.89 3.47 0.83
C ARG A 135 -40.87 2.44 1.37
N GLN A 136 -40.41 1.48 2.19
CA GLN A 136 -41.29 0.50 2.83
C GLN A 136 -42.23 1.15 3.86
N GLN A 137 -41.73 2.09 4.65
CA GLN A 137 -42.55 2.84 5.62
C GLN A 137 -43.66 3.65 4.94
N LEU A 138 -43.36 4.28 3.79
CA LEU A 138 -44.36 5.02 3.02
C LEU A 138 -45.46 4.10 2.46
N LYS A 139 -45.13 2.87 2.04
CA LYS A 139 -46.13 1.89 1.60
C LYS A 139 -47.03 1.46 2.76
N HIS A 140 -46.44 1.11 3.90
CA HIS A 140 -47.22 0.76 5.10
C HIS A 140 -48.14 1.88 5.59
N LYS A 141 -47.77 3.15 5.41
CA LYS A 141 -48.65 4.30 5.73
C LYS A 141 -49.76 4.53 4.71
N LYS A 142 -49.62 4.05 3.47
CA LYS A 142 -50.67 4.16 2.43
C LYS A 142 -51.68 3.02 2.51
N ASP A 143 -51.26 1.85 3.00
CA ASP A 143 -52.11 0.66 3.17
C ASP A 143 -52.91 0.67 4.50
N LYS A 144 -52.69 1.69 5.36
CA LYS A 144 -53.47 1.99 6.56
C LYS A 144 -54.39 3.17 6.31
#